data_AF-Q0FLJ1-F1
#
_entry.id   AF-Q0FLJ1-F1
#
_cell.length_a   1.000
_cell.length_b   1.000
_cell.length_c   1.000
_cell.angle_alpha   90.00
_cell.angle_beta   90.00
_cell.angle_gamma   90.00
#
_symmetry.space_group_name_H-M   'P 1'
#
loop_
_entity.id
_entity.type
_entity.pdbx_description
1 polymer ?
#
loop_
_entity_poly.entity_id
_entity_poly.type
_entity_poly.pdbx_seq_one_letter_code
_entity_poly.pdbx_strand_id
1 'polypeptide(L)' 'MTDEPTIIKRRIEACAMQAQMNARNHGGDNATAAADLMCAFVLMAVKSGGDPERARAAMWDHAKACVADFWPDAKIN' A
#
# COMPACT_ATOMS: atom_id res chain seq x y z
N MET A 1 -20.55 7.79 11.00
CA MET A 1 -19.66 7.78 9.81
C MET A 1 -18.34 7.18 10.25
N THR A 2 -17.84 6.17 9.54
CA THR A 2 -16.49 5.64 9.77
C THR A 2 -15.46 6.73 9.46
N ASP A 3 -14.45 6.90 10.29
CA ASP A 3 -13.41 7.92 10.07
C ASP A 3 -12.55 7.59 8.83
N GLU A 4 -11.97 8.64 8.24
CA GLU A 4 -11.14 8.55 7.04
C GLU A 4 -9.93 7.60 7.20
N PRO A 5 -9.20 7.60 8.33
CA PRO A 5 -8.14 6.62 8.58
C PRO A 5 -8.62 5.17 8.48
N THR A 6 -9.77 4.84 9.06
CA THR A 6 -10.33 3.48 9.01
C THR A 6 -10.71 3.08 7.58
N ILE A 7 -11.23 4.01 6.77
CA ILE A 7 -11.54 3.76 5.35
C ILE A 7 -10.26 3.56 4.53
N ILE A 8 -9.20 4.32 4.81
CA ILE A 8 -7.88 4.15 4.17
C ILE A 8 -7.30 2.77 4.50
N LYS A 9 -7.29 2.36 5.77
CA LYS A 9 -6.79 1.04 6.21
C LYS A 9 -7.47 -0.11 5.47
N ARG A 10 -8.81 -0.13 5.45
CA ARG A 10 -9.59 -1.18 4.76
C ARG A 10 -9.28 -1.28 3.26
N ARG A 11 -9.04 -0.15 2.59
CA ARG A 11 -8.66 -0.15 1.17
C ARG A 11 -7.26 -0.73 0.97
N ILE A 12 -6.31 -0.38 1.84
CA ILE A 12 -4.93 -0.89 1.79
C ILE A 12 -4.92 -2.40 2.05
N GLU A 13 -5.68 -2.89 3.03
CA GLU A 13 -5.82 -4.32 3.33
C GLU A 13 -6.33 -5.12 2.13
N ALA A 14 -7.40 -4.63 1.49
CA ALA A 14 -7.97 -5.28 0.31
C ALA A 14 -6.95 -5.37 -0.84
N CYS A 15 -6.21 -4.28 -1.10
CA CYS A 15 -5.15 -4.26 -2.10
C CYS A 15 -3.99 -5.21 -1.75
N ALA A 16 -3.56 -5.24 -0.50
CA ALA A 16 -2.50 -6.13 -0.02
C ALA A 16 -2.88 -7.61 -0.20
N MET A 17 -4.09 -8.00 0.18
CA MET A 17 -4.59 -9.36 -0.01
C MET A 17 -4.63 -9.75 -1.49
N GLN A 18 -5.15 -8.87 -2.35
CA GLN A 18 -5.24 -9.13 -3.78
C GLN A 18 -3.86 -9.28 -4.43
N ALA A 19 -2.90 -8.42 -4.06
CA ALA A 19 -1.53 -8.50 -4.58
C ALA A 19 -0.83 -9.79 -4.14
N GLN A 20 -0.98 -10.20 -2.88
CA GLN A 20 -0.44 -11.46 -2.38
C GLN A 20 -1.04 -12.66 -3.12
N MET A 21 -2.35 -12.67 -3.35
CA MET A 21 -3.01 -13.71 -4.14
C MET A 21 -2.46 -13.74 -5.57
N ASN A 22 -2.32 -12.58 -6.22
CA ASN A 22 -1.81 -12.50 -7.58
C ASN A 22 -0.35 -12.98 -7.70
N ALA A 23 0.51 -12.56 -6.78
CA ALA A 23 1.91 -12.99 -6.74
C ALA A 23 2.00 -14.51 -6.61
N ARG A 24 1.27 -15.11 -5.66
CA ARG A 24 1.24 -16.57 -5.48
C ARG A 24 0.78 -17.32 -6.73
N ASN A 25 -0.23 -16.79 -7.41
CA ASN A 25 -0.75 -17.41 -8.65
C ASN A 25 0.26 -17.42 -9.79
N HIS A 26 1.28 -16.55 -9.75
CA HIS A 26 2.29 -16.41 -10.81
C HIS A 26 3.71 -16.76 -10.34
N GLY A 27 3.83 -17.49 -9.22
CA GLY A 27 5.13 -17.96 -8.70
C GLY A 27 5.97 -16.90 -7.97
N GLY A 28 5.36 -15.75 -7.64
CA GLY A 28 5.96 -14.72 -6.81
C GLY A 28 5.72 -14.93 -5.31
N ASP A 29 6.38 -14.11 -4.51
CA ASP A 29 6.32 -14.11 -3.04
C ASP A 29 5.71 -12.79 -2.49
N ASN A 30 5.75 -12.61 -1.16
CA ASN A 30 5.25 -11.39 -0.54
C ASN A 30 6.08 -10.14 -0.91
N ALA A 31 7.37 -10.31 -1.21
CA ALA A 31 8.22 -9.19 -1.66
C ALA A 31 7.81 -8.74 -3.07
N THR A 32 7.50 -9.70 -3.94
CA THR A 32 6.94 -9.48 -5.29
C THR A 32 5.61 -8.72 -5.20
N ALA A 33 4.69 -9.18 -4.36
CA ALA A 33 3.40 -8.53 -4.14
C ALA A 33 3.55 -7.06 -3.66
N ALA A 34 4.50 -6.79 -2.77
CA ALA A 34 4.77 -5.44 -2.28
C ALA A 34 5.34 -4.52 -3.38
N ALA A 35 6.26 -5.04 -4.20
CA ALA A 35 6.83 -4.29 -5.33
C ALA A 35 5.76 -3.95 -6.38
N ASP A 36 4.89 -4.90 -6.71
CA ASP A 36 3.80 -4.69 -7.68
C ASP A 36 2.81 -3.62 -7.20
N LEU A 37 2.46 -3.60 -5.91
CA LEU A 37 1.60 -2.57 -5.34
C LEU A 37 2.22 -1.17 -5.41
N MET A 38 3.50 -1.06 -5.09
CA MET A 38 4.23 0.21 -5.18
C MET A 38 4.28 0.70 -6.63
N CYS A 39 4.56 -0.19 -7.57
CA CYS A 39 4.57 0.12 -9.00
C CYS A 39 3.18 0.57 -9.50
N ALA A 40 2.13 -0.19 -9.15
CA ALA A 40 0.75 0.12 -9.54
C ALA A 40 0.29 1.49 -9.01
N PHE A 41 0.64 1.82 -7.77
CA PHE A 41 0.32 3.12 -7.17
C PHE A 41 0.95 4.28 -7.95
N VAL A 42 2.25 4.20 -8.25
CA VAL A 42 2.95 5.25 -9.02
C VAL A 42 2.41 5.34 -10.45
N LEU A 43 2.16 4.20 -11.11
CA LEU A 43 1.59 4.14 -12.45
C LEU A 43 0.23 4.86 -12.52
N MET A 44 -0.64 4.62 -11.55
CA MET A 44 -1.96 5.26 -11.48
C MET A 44 -1.84 6.77 -11.23
N ALA A 45 -0.96 7.20 -10.33
CA ALA A 45 -0.72 8.61 -10.06
C ALA A 45 -0.24 9.36 -11.31
N VAL A 46 0.76 8.79 -12.01
CA VAL A 46 1.30 9.38 -13.26
C VAL A 46 0.25 9.41 -14.35
N LYS A 47 -0.52 8.31 -14.54
CA LYS A 47 -1.61 8.24 -15.52
C LYS A 47 -2.67 9.32 -15.29
N SER A 48 -2.95 9.66 -14.03
CA SER A 48 -3.89 10.72 -13.65
C SER A 48 -3.29 12.13 -13.69
N GLY A 49 -2.04 12.30 -14.14
CA GLY A 49 -1.36 13.61 -14.21
C GLY A 49 -0.83 14.10 -12.87
N GLY A 50 -0.78 13.24 -11.85
CA GLY A 50 -0.17 13.55 -10.56
C GLY A 50 1.36 13.49 -10.62
N ASP A 51 2.02 14.23 -9.72
CA ASP A 51 3.46 14.15 -9.53
C ASP A 51 3.84 12.81 -8.86
N PRO A 52 4.67 11.96 -9.51
CA PRO A 52 5.07 10.67 -8.96
C PRO A 52 5.80 10.78 -7.61
N GLU A 53 6.57 11.84 -7.38
CA GLU A 53 7.30 12.01 -6.11
C GLU A 53 6.37 12.32 -4.95
N ARG A 54 5.42 13.24 -5.16
CA ARG A 54 4.36 13.52 -4.19
C ARG A 54 3.50 12.28 -3.91
N ALA A 55 3.21 11.48 -4.93
CA ALA A 55 2.47 10.24 -4.76
C ALA A 55 3.26 9.27 -3.87
N ARG A 56 4.54 9.03 -4.16
CA ARG A 56 5.42 8.17 -3.36
C ARG A 56 5.46 8.60 -1.89
N ALA A 57 5.53 9.91 -1.62
CA ALA A 57 5.50 10.44 -0.27
C ALA A 57 4.18 10.12 0.46
N ALA A 58 3.03 10.34 -0.19
CA ALA A 58 1.72 10.03 0.40
C ALA A 58 1.55 8.52 0.69
N MET A 59 2.04 7.66 -0.20
CA MET A 59 2.06 6.21 0.03
C MET A 59 2.85 5.84 1.29
N TRP A 60 4.00 6.47 1.50
CA TRP A 60 4.82 6.23 2.69
C TRP A 60 4.12 6.65 3.98
N ASP A 61 3.42 7.78 3.97
CA ASP A 61 2.65 8.23 5.13
C ASP A 61 1.46 7.31 5.44
N HIS A 62 0.78 6.79 4.41
CA HIS A 62 -0.24 5.76 4.58
C HIS A 62 0.34 4.45 5.13
N ALA A 63 1.52 4.03 4.67
CA ALA A 63 2.19 2.85 5.18
C ALA A 63 2.53 3.00 6.67
N LYS A 64 3.10 4.15 7.09
CA LYS A 64 3.35 4.44 8.52
C LYS A 64 2.07 4.37 9.35
N ALA A 65 0.98 4.96 8.85
CA ALA A 65 -0.31 4.95 9.52
C ALA A 65 -0.84 3.52 9.71
N CYS A 66 -0.64 2.64 8.73
CA CYS A 66 -1.06 1.24 8.81
C CYS A 66 -0.13 0.37 9.68
N VAL A 67 1.18 0.64 9.68
CA VAL A 67 2.14 -0.12 10.51
C VAL A 67 1.82 0.00 12.00
N ALA A 68 1.35 1.17 12.45
CA ALA A 68 0.94 1.38 13.83
C ALA A 68 -0.21 0.44 14.28
N ASP A 69 -1.06 -0.02 13.36
CA ASP A 69 -2.16 -0.95 13.69
C ASP A 69 -1.83 -2.42 13.35
N PHE A 70 -1.08 -2.66 12.26
CA PHE A 70 -0.76 -4.03 11.82
C PHE A 70 0.34 -4.68 12.66
N TRP A 71 1.30 -3.89 13.13
CA TRP A 71 2.40 -4.32 13.99
C TRP A 71 2.58 -3.31 15.12
N PRO A 72 1.75 -3.38 16.17
CA PRO A 72 1.83 -2.45 17.31
C PRO A 72 3.20 -2.45 18.00
N ASP A 73 4.01 -3.51 17.83
CA ASP A 73 5.37 -3.64 18.35
C ASP A 73 6.48 -3.11 17.40
N ALA A 74 6.12 -2.58 16.22
CA ALA A 74 7.09 -2.07 15.28
C ALA A 74 7.73 -0.78 15.83
N LYS A 75 9.04 -0.83 16.12
CA LYS A 75 9.82 0.37 16.42
C LYS A 75 9.96 1.21 15.16
N ILE A 76 9.17 2.27 15.06
CA ILE A 76 9.36 3.32 14.06
C ILE A 76 10.62 4.09 14.48
N ASN A 77 11.72 3.92 13.74
CA ASN A 77 12.93 4.73 13.88
C ASN A 77 12.83 5.98 13.00
#